data_AF-A0A7H2QSG5-F1
#
_entry.id   AF-A0A7H2QSG5-F1
#
_cell.length_a   1.000
_cell.length_b   1.000
_cell.length_c   1.000
_cell.angle_alpha   90.00
_cell.angle_beta   90.00
_cell.angle_gamma   90.00
#
_symmetry.space_group_name_H-M   'P 1'
#
loop_
_entity.id
_entity.type
_entity.pdbx_description
1 polymer ?
#
loop_
_entity_poly.entity_id
_entity_poly.type
_entity_poly.pdbx_seq_one_letter_code
_entity_poly.pdbx_strand_id
1 'polypeptide(L)'
;MDIYRDMKEIISQKNSSGIVWKSTKKPWFISVGYFNSLAIYWIVPLCLFLLWWVASNEQWMPAQILPTPKDTWHSFVEIASQDLWSQLAISLERFGLGLLSGVLGGVFLGVLLGYSRIAEQYLSATFYALVIIPTLAWLPLLMIWLGIENSLKIFIIFKATMVPIALHTQAGVRDIQPKLKEMAAILQFNRLTLLTKLVLPATLPYFFTGLRLAVAAGWTSLIAVELLASSEGIGYLMVTGRQLFQLDIVFVTIFVIASVGIIFDFILHRIERKFVFWPHAALSAHTFHKKNRSDVFKSWVLPLSLVVLWAVSSWFNLISSQILPAPWKVLEALWSGIQDFSLTTAMYYSLYRAILGLIIGGLIGALVGIVVGLFKPIENLLAPTLNTLRLIAIFAWIPLLTAWFGLEDLSKIVFISIATFFPMFIATWKGMSSIPMQLVEVSSTLRMTLLQRLTLLILPSIAPSMFAGFRLALLYSWMASFGAEYLMGSGIGIGSYMMAAQQNFEMERVIAATVLVAGLGAILAWLGKITENYATSWRKN
;
A
#
# COMPACT_ATOMS: atom_id res chain seq x y z
N MET A 1 -26.52 23.91 -58.03
CA MET A 1 -27.03 22.79 -57.21
C MET A 1 -26.22 21.51 -57.47
N ASP A 2 -25.11 21.61 -58.22
CA ASP A 2 -24.37 20.46 -58.76
C ASP A 2 -23.14 20.04 -57.95
N ILE A 3 -22.57 20.94 -57.13
CA ILE A 3 -21.40 20.62 -56.29
C ILE A 3 -21.77 19.62 -55.15
N TYR A 4 -23.01 19.66 -54.68
CA TYR A 4 -23.48 18.76 -53.62
C TYR A 4 -23.80 17.34 -54.14
N ARG A 5 -23.99 17.20 -55.46
CA ARG A 5 -24.28 15.91 -56.13
C ARG A 5 -22.98 15.17 -56.46
N ASP A 6 -21.96 15.90 -56.92
CA ASP A 6 -20.62 15.35 -57.20
C ASP A 6 -19.91 14.88 -55.92
N MET A 7 -20.06 15.58 -54.79
CA MET A 7 -19.51 15.10 -53.51
C MET A 7 -20.17 13.81 -53.03
N LYS A 8 -21.44 13.57 -53.36
CA LYS A 8 -22.16 12.35 -52.97
C LYS A 8 -21.75 11.16 -53.84
N GLU A 9 -21.44 11.37 -55.11
CA GLU A 9 -20.91 10.31 -55.99
C GLU A 9 -19.48 9.91 -55.62
N ILE A 10 -18.62 10.85 -55.21
CA ILE A 10 -17.25 10.54 -54.74
C ILE A 10 -17.29 9.75 -53.42
N ILE A 11 -18.23 10.06 -52.52
CA ILE A 11 -18.41 9.32 -51.26
C ILE A 11 -19.08 7.95 -51.51
N SER A 12 -19.96 7.84 -52.52
CA SER A 12 -20.64 6.60 -52.88
C SER A 12 -19.72 5.59 -53.60
N GLN A 13 -18.76 6.04 -54.42
CA GLN A 13 -17.81 5.12 -55.08
C GLN A 13 -16.72 4.59 -54.14
N LYS A 14 -16.45 5.27 -53.02
CA LYS A 14 -15.44 4.80 -52.04
C LYS A 14 -15.92 3.64 -51.15
N ASN A 15 -17.22 3.34 -51.17
CA ASN A 15 -17.83 2.25 -50.39
C ASN A 15 -17.99 0.92 -51.16
N SER A 16 -17.67 0.87 -52.45
CA SER A 16 -17.79 -0.36 -53.26
C SER A 16 -16.46 -1.03 -53.61
N SER A 17 -15.32 -0.37 -53.42
CA SER A 17 -14.01 -1.04 -53.43
C SER A 17 -13.66 -1.49 -52.02
N GLY A 18 -14.05 -2.72 -51.68
CA GLY A 18 -13.61 -3.42 -50.48
C GLY A 18 -12.10 -3.65 -50.47
N ILE A 19 -11.33 -2.58 -50.26
CA ILE A 19 -9.99 -2.69 -49.69
C ILE A 19 -10.24 -2.84 -48.19
N VAL A 20 -10.64 -4.05 -47.81
CA VAL A 20 -10.30 -4.57 -46.51
C VAL A 20 -8.79 -4.42 -46.44
N TRP A 21 -8.31 -3.40 -45.73
CA TRP A 21 -6.96 -3.44 -45.19
C TRP A 21 -6.94 -4.66 -44.29
N LYS A 22 -6.67 -5.84 -44.88
CA LYS A 22 -6.10 -6.96 -44.16
C LYS A 22 -4.87 -6.32 -43.53
N SER A 23 -4.94 -6.11 -42.22
CA SER A 23 -3.82 -5.79 -41.35
C SER A 23 -2.81 -6.95 -41.51
N THR A 24 -2.09 -6.94 -42.63
CA THR A 24 -1.03 -7.87 -42.93
C THR A 24 0.16 -7.41 -42.14
N LYS A 25 0.52 -8.26 -41.19
CA LYS A 25 1.58 -8.13 -40.19
C LYS A 25 1.16 -7.33 -38.97
N LYS A 26 0.46 -8.04 -38.06
CA LYS A 26 0.72 -7.87 -36.62
C LYS A 26 2.24 -7.77 -36.44
N PRO A 27 2.76 -6.75 -35.73
CA PRO A 27 4.20 -6.64 -35.49
C PRO A 27 4.69 -7.97 -34.91
N TRP A 28 5.91 -8.41 -35.27
CA TRP A 28 6.42 -9.78 -34.98
C TRP A 28 6.38 -10.16 -33.48
N PHE A 29 6.10 -9.21 -32.60
CA PHE A 29 5.99 -9.34 -31.14
C PHE A 29 4.57 -9.67 -30.65
N ILE A 30 3.54 -9.70 -31.51
CA ILE A 30 2.13 -9.92 -31.10
C ILE A 30 1.57 -11.28 -31.59
N SER A 31 2.39 -12.16 -32.17
CA SER A 31 1.94 -13.50 -32.54
C SER A 31 2.83 -14.60 -31.96
N VAL A 32 2.81 -14.73 -30.63
CA VAL A 32 2.99 -16.05 -30.02
C VAL A 32 1.58 -16.59 -29.82
N GLY A 33 1.31 -17.72 -30.47
CA GLY A 33 -0.01 -18.32 -30.58
C GLY A 33 -0.63 -18.65 -29.23
N TYR A 34 -1.93 -18.91 -29.28
CA TYR A 34 -2.81 -19.43 -28.23
C TYR A 34 -2.33 -20.81 -27.71
N PHE A 35 -1.09 -20.94 -27.25
CA PHE A 35 -0.72 -22.00 -26.32
C PHE A 35 -1.46 -21.69 -25.04
N ASN A 36 -2.45 -22.55 -24.76
CA ASN A 36 -3.37 -22.56 -23.62
C ASN A 36 -3.02 -21.48 -22.58
N SER A 37 -3.66 -20.30 -22.66
CA SER A 37 -3.26 -19.11 -21.90
C SER A 37 -3.15 -19.35 -20.38
N LEU A 38 -3.93 -20.32 -19.88
CA LEU A 38 -3.81 -20.81 -18.51
C LEU A 38 -2.50 -21.55 -18.22
N ALA A 39 -2.00 -22.40 -19.11
CA ALA A 39 -0.79 -23.19 -18.89
C ALA A 39 0.44 -22.29 -18.71
N ILE A 40 0.53 -21.19 -19.46
CA ILE A 40 1.63 -20.22 -19.37
C ILE A 40 1.67 -19.57 -17.98
N TYR A 41 0.51 -19.28 -17.38
CA TYR A 41 0.43 -18.66 -16.04
C TYR A 41 0.94 -19.57 -14.93
N TRP A 42 0.88 -20.90 -15.13
CA TRP A 42 1.34 -21.90 -14.15
C TRP A 42 2.82 -22.28 -14.30
N ILE A 43 3.51 -21.85 -15.36
CA ILE A 43 4.94 -22.16 -15.56
C ILE A 43 5.79 -21.61 -14.41
N VAL A 44 5.65 -20.33 -14.07
CA VAL A 44 6.48 -19.71 -13.03
C VAL A 44 6.23 -20.29 -11.64
N PRO A 45 4.97 -20.46 -11.16
CA PRO A 45 4.71 -21.14 -9.90
C PRO A 45 5.26 -22.57 -9.87
N LEU A 46 5.11 -23.31 -10.97
CA LEU A 46 5.60 -24.69 -11.05
C LEU A 46 7.13 -24.75 -11.06
N CYS A 47 7.80 -23.83 -11.76
CA CYS A 47 9.25 -23.70 -11.69
C CYS A 47 9.74 -23.32 -10.29
N LEU A 48 9.07 -22.40 -9.59
CA LEU A 48 9.41 -22.04 -8.21
C LEU A 48 9.21 -23.24 -7.26
N PHE A 49 8.12 -23.99 -7.43
CA PHE A 49 7.86 -25.20 -6.65
C PHE A 49 8.89 -26.30 -6.92
N LEU A 50 9.25 -26.54 -8.19
CA LEU A 50 10.30 -27.48 -8.57
C LEU A 50 11.67 -27.04 -8.02
N LEU A 51 11.99 -25.75 -8.08
CA LEU A 51 13.23 -25.22 -7.50
C LEU A 51 13.25 -25.43 -5.98
N TRP A 52 12.15 -25.16 -5.28
CA TRP A 52 12.05 -25.42 -3.85
C TRP A 52 12.19 -26.92 -3.53
N TRP A 53 11.55 -27.79 -4.31
CA TRP A 53 11.64 -29.23 -4.13
C TRP A 53 13.06 -29.75 -4.35
N VAL A 54 13.73 -29.34 -5.42
CA VAL A 54 15.13 -29.72 -5.70
C VAL A 54 16.06 -29.14 -4.65
N ALA A 55 15.95 -27.85 -4.31
CA ALA A 55 16.83 -27.21 -3.33
C ALA A 55 16.71 -27.84 -1.93
N SER A 56 15.51 -28.26 -1.53
CA SER A 56 15.28 -28.92 -0.24
C SER A 56 15.74 -30.39 -0.24
N ASN A 57 15.51 -31.13 -1.33
CA ASN A 57 15.91 -32.54 -1.42
C ASN A 57 17.42 -32.71 -1.58
N GLU A 58 18.07 -31.81 -2.31
CA GLU A 58 19.53 -31.75 -2.48
C GLU A 58 20.25 -31.03 -1.32
N GLN A 59 19.51 -30.66 -0.26
CA GLN A 59 20.06 -30.03 0.96
C GLN A 59 20.92 -28.79 0.68
N TRP A 60 20.49 -27.93 -0.26
CA TRP A 60 21.16 -26.64 -0.49
C TRP A 60 21.21 -25.77 0.76
N MET A 61 20.30 -26.03 1.70
CA MET A 61 20.27 -25.48 3.05
C MET A 61 19.90 -26.59 4.04
N PRO A 62 20.24 -26.45 5.34
CA PRO A 62 19.77 -27.35 6.39
C PRO A 62 18.23 -27.49 6.37
N ALA A 63 17.72 -28.70 6.64
CA ALA A 63 16.29 -29.00 6.60
C ALA A 63 15.45 -28.16 7.59
N GLN A 64 16.07 -27.66 8.67
CA GLN A 64 15.46 -26.73 9.61
C GLN A 64 15.22 -25.34 9.01
N ILE A 65 16.02 -24.95 8.00
CA ILE A 65 15.95 -23.64 7.33
C ILE A 65 15.08 -23.71 6.07
N LEU A 66 15.21 -24.80 5.30
CA LEU A 66 14.43 -25.03 4.09
C LEU A 66 13.74 -26.40 4.17
N PRO A 67 12.55 -26.49 4.80
CA PRO A 67 11.82 -27.75 4.91
C PRO A 67 11.39 -28.23 3.52
N THR A 68 11.28 -29.55 3.36
CA THR A 68 10.79 -30.11 2.10
C THR A 68 9.29 -29.82 1.93
N PRO A 69 8.78 -29.78 0.68
CA PRO A 69 7.34 -29.67 0.44
C PRO A 69 6.54 -30.77 1.13
N LYS A 70 7.15 -31.96 1.28
CA LYS A 70 6.53 -33.10 1.97
C LYS A 70 6.39 -32.84 3.47
N ASP A 71 7.45 -32.37 4.13
CA ASP A 71 7.42 -32.06 5.56
C ASP A 71 6.42 -30.93 5.83
N THR A 72 6.46 -29.88 5.01
CA THR A 72 5.51 -28.76 5.09
C THR A 72 4.05 -29.23 4.96
N TRP A 73 3.78 -30.19 4.07
CA TRP A 73 2.45 -30.78 3.93
C TRP A 73 2.05 -31.63 5.13
N HIS A 74 2.96 -32.41 5.70
CA HIS A 74 2.69 -33.18 6.92
C HIS A 74 2.37 -32.26 8.10
N SER A 75 3.16 -31.20 8.30
CA SER A 75 2.93 -30.20 9.33
C SER A 75 1.62 -29.44 9.11
N PHE A 76 1.24 -29.18 7.85
CA PHE A 76 -0.09 -28.63 7.54
C PHE A 76 -1.20 -29.54 8.04
N VAL A 77 -1.16 -30.84 7.71
CA VAL A 77 -2.19 -31.81 8.13
C VAL A 77 -2.24 -31.95 9.64
N GLU A 78 -1.08 -32.01 10.30
CA GLU A 78 -0.98 -32.10 11.76
C GLU A 78 -1.63 -30.90 12.44
N ILE A 79 -1.22 -29.68 12.10
CA ILE A 79 -1.70 -28.46 12.75
C ILE A 79 -3.14 -28.16 12.33
N ALA A 80 -3.55 -28.52 11.11
CA ALA A 80 -4.94 -28.44 10.65
C ALA A 80 -5.88 -29.32 11.49
N SER A 81 -5.40 -30.43 12.04
CA SER A 81 -6.20 -31.28 12.93
C SER A 81 -6.24 -30.78 14.38
N GLN A 82 -5.29 -29.92 14.76
CA GLN A 82 -5.13 -29.43 16.13
C GLN A 82 -5.72 -28.01 16.27
N ASP A 83 -4.97 -26.99 15.86
CA ASP A 83 -5.22 -25.60 16.27
C ASP A 83 -5.19 -24.59 15.09
N LEU A 84 -4.89 -25.01 13.86
CA LEU A 84 -4.77 -24.07 12.73
C LEU A 84 -6.05 -23.27 12.50
N TRP A 85 -7.20 -23.96 12.52
CA TRP A 85 -8.49 -23.35 12.17
C TRP A 85 -9.02 -22.44 13.27
N SER A 86 -8.83 -22.79 14.54
CA SER A 86 -9.13 -21.94 15.69
C SER A 86 -8.30 -20.66 15.65
N GLN A 87 -6.99 -20.79 15.45
CA GLN A 87 -6.08 -19.65 15.34
C GLN A 87 -6.43 -18.76 14.14
N LEU A 88 -6.79 -19.36 12.99
CA LEU A 88 -7.29 -18.62 11.82
C LEU A 88 -8.62 -17.91 12.11
N ALA A 89 -9.56 -18.57 12.79
CA ALA A 89 -10.84 -17.99 13.13
C ALA A 89 -10.69 -16.76 14.05
N ILE A 90 -9.81 -16.83 15.05
CA ILE A 90 -9.49 -15.72 15.95
C ILE A 90 -8.93 -14.53 15.15
N SER A 91 -7.99 -14.77 14.24
CA SER A 91 -7.45 -13.71 13.37
C SER A 91 -8.52 -13.10 12.47
N LEU A 92 -9.39 -13.93 11.87
CA LEU A 92 -10.49 -13.47 11.02
C LEU A 92 -11.55 -12.69 11.79
N GLU A 93 -11.86 -13.06 13.02
CA GLU A 93 -12.79 -12.34 13.89
C GLU A 93 -12.25 -10.94 14.22
N ARG A 94 -10.99 -10.86 14.70
CA ARG A 94 -10.30 -9.59 14.98
C ARG A 94 -10.26 -8.71 13.73
N PHE A 95 -9.97 -9.30 12.57
CA PHE A 95 -9.98 -8.61 11.30
C PHE A 95 -11.37 -8.07 10.94
N GLY A 96 -12.41 -8.90 11.07
CA GLY A 96 -13.79 -8.54 10.78
C GLY A 96 -14.29 -7.39 11.65
N LEU A 97 -14.05 -7.44 12.96
CA LEU A 97 -14.44 -6.38 13.91
C LEU A 97 -13.68 -5.07 13.65
N GLY A 98 -12.37 -5.15 13.41
CA GLY A 98 -11.54 -3.99 13.08
C GLY A 98 -11.92 -3.37 11.73
N LEU A 99 -12.19 -4.19 10.71
CA LEU A 99 -12.62 -3.74 9.39
C LEU A 99 -14.00 -3.10 9.44
N LEU A 100 -14.96 -3.70 10.14
CA LEU A 100 -16.32 -3.17 10.25
C LEU A 100 -16.31 -1.80 10.96
N SER A 101 -15.65 -1.72 12.12
CA SER A 101 -15.53 -0.46 12.86
C SER A 101 -14.78 0.60 12.05
N GLY A 102 -13.71 0.22 11.34
CA GLY A 102 -12.92 1.14 10.53
C GLY A 102 -13.65 1.61 9.26
N VAL A 103 -14.45 0.75 8.63
CA VAL A 103 -15.33 1.15 7.51
C VAL A 103 -16.39 2.13 7.99
N LEU A 104 -17.05 1.86 9.12
CA LEU A 104 -18.05 2.78 9.68
C LEU A 104 -17.44 4.14 10.05
N GLY A 105 -16.33 4.13 10.80
CA GLY A 105 -15.63 5.36 11.18
C GLY A 105 -15.06 6.11 9.98
N GLY A 106 -14.53 5.38 9.00
CA GLY A 106 -13.95 5.93 7.78
C GLY A 106 -15.01 6.57 6.87
N VAL A 107 -16.15 5.90 6.65
CA VAL A 107 -17.26 6.47 5.87
C VAL A 107 -17.80 7.70 6.57
N PHE A 108 -18.01 7.63 7.88
CA PHE A 108 -18.48 8.76 8.69
C PHE A 108 -17.56 9.98 8.55
N LEU A 109 -16.25 9.81 8.81
CA LEU A 109 -15.28 10.90 8.68
C LEU A 109 -15.10 11.36 7.24
N GLY A 110 -15.07 10.45 6.27
CA GLY A 110 -14.91 10.77 4.86
C GLY A 110 -16.09 11.59 4.30
N VAL A 111 -17.32 11.22 4.64
CA VAL A 111 -18.52 12.00 4.30
C VAL A 111 -18.51 13.33 5.02
N LEU A 112 -18.19 13.37 6.32
CA LEU A 112 -18.13 14.59 7.11
C LEU A 112 -17.13 15.61 6.52
N LEU A 113 -15.90 15.17 6.23
CA LEU A 113 -14.85 15.98 5.62
C LEU A 113 -15.11 16.30 4.15
N GLY A 114 -15.84 15.44 3.43
CA GLY A 114 -16.17 15.62 2.02
C GLY A 114 -17.31 16.62 1.80
N TYR A 115 -18.32 16.57 2.66
CA TYR A 115 -19.57 17.34 2.52
C TYR A 115 -19.55 18.67 3.30
N SER A 116 -19.00 18.70 4.52
CA SER A 116 -19.02 19.90 5.38
C SER A 116 -17.73 20.70 5.26
N ARG A 117 -17.84 21.94 4.77
CA ARG A 117 -16.73 22.91 4.73
C ARG A 117 -16.20 23.26 6.12
N ILE A 118 -17.09 23.33 7.12
CA ILE A 118 -16.71 23.61 8.51
C ILE A 118 -15.89 22.43 9.05
N ALA A 119 -16.39 21.21 8.89
CA ALA A 119 -15.66 20.02 9.33
C ALA A 119 -14.30 19.91 8.64
N GLU A 120 -14.23 20.14 7.33
CA GLU A 120 -12.95 20.21 6.62
C GLU A 120 -12.02 21.27 7.22
N GLN A 121 -12.52 22.47 7.49
CA GLN A 121 -11.70 23.56 8.01
C GLN A 121 -11.08 23.23 9.37
N TYR A 122 -11.80 22.56 10.28
CA TYR A 122 -11.31 22.29 11.65
C TYR A 122 -10.66 20.91 11.83
N LEU A 123 -11.18 19.86 11.17
CA LEU A 123 -10.74 18.48 11.41
C LEU A 123 -9.63 18.01 10.45
N SER A 124 -9.46 18.66 9.30
CA SER A 124 -8.54 18.17 8.26
C SER A 124 -7.09 18.06 8.75
N ALA A 125 -6.54 19.08 9.42
CA ALA A 125 -5.14 19.04 9.87
C ALA A 125 -4.89 17.90 10.85
N THR A 126 -5.77 17.73 11.85
CA THR A 126 -5.64 16.64 12.82
C THR A 126 -5.76 15.30 12.14
N PHE A 127 -6.73 15.12 11.25
CA PHE A 127 -6.90 13.89 10.50
C PHE A 127 -5.65 13.56 9.67
N TYR A 128 -5.15 14.50 8.86
CA TYR A 128 -3.95 14.28 8.04
C TYR A 128 -2.68 14.08 8.88
N ALA A 129 -2.56 14.73 10.04
CA ALA A 129 -1.46 14.50 10.98
C ALA A 129 -1.45 13.07 11.52
N LEU A 130 -2.62 12.52 11.87
CA LEU A 130 -2.77 11.13 12.33
C LEU A 130 -2.51 10.10 11.21
N VAL A 131 -2.84 10.44 9.97
CA VAL A 131 -2.61 9.61 8.78
C VAL A 131 -1.11 9.43 8.50
N ILE A 132 -0.31 10.48 8.71
CA ILE A 132 1.13 10.46 8.45
C ILE A 132 1.86 9.46 9.36
N ILE A 133 1.39 9.28 10.60
CA ILE A 133 2.01 8.37 11.55
C ILE A 133 1.71 6.92 11.11
N PRO A 134 2.73 6.11 10.75
CA PRO A 134 2.53 4.71 10.37
C PRO A 134 1.75 3.96 11.44
N THR A 135 0.82 3.08 11.04
CA THR A 135 -0.05 2.39 12.00
C THR A 135 0.73 1.63 13.07
N LEU A 136 1.85 0.99 12.70
CA LEU A 136 2.71 0.27 13.63
C LEU A 136 3.46 1.16 14.62
N ALA A 137 3.68 2.44 14.32
CA ALA A 137 4.34 3.35 15.25
C ALA A 137 3.46 3.68 16.47
N TRP A 138 2.14 3.45 16.37
CA TRP A 138 1.22 3.59 17.50
C TRP A 138 1.29 2.43 18.50
N LEU A 139 1.92 1.33 18.10
CA LEU A 139 1.82 0.07 18.82
C LEU A 139 2.39 0.16 20.25
N PRO A 140 3.58 0.75 20.49
CA PRO A 140 4.08 0.98 21.85
C PRO A 140 3.12 1.75 22.76
N LEU A 141 2.57 2.84 22.23
CA LEU A 141 1.67 3.72 22.98
C LEU A 141 0.36 3.00 23.30
N LEU A 142 -0.21 2.30 22.32
CA LEU A 142 -1.46 1.60 22.49
C LEU A 142 -1.33 0.35 23.37
N MET A 143 -0.16 -0.31 23.39
CA MET A 143 0.09 -1.42 24.32
C MET A 143 -0.05 -1.00 25.78
N ILE A 144 0.42 0.20 26.12
CA ILE A 144 0.35 0.72 27.48
C ILE A 144 -1.06 1.25 27.79
N TRP A 145 -1.75 1.82 26.80
CA TRP A 145 -3.10 2.37 26.97
C TRP A 145 -4.21 1.32 27.02
N LEU A 146 -4.20 0.40 26.06
CA LEU A 146 -5.26 -0.58 25.84
C LEU A 146 -4.88 -1.98 26.34
N GLY A 147 -3.64 -2.18 26.77
CA GLY A 147 -3.08 -3.49 27.07
C GLY A 147 -2.66 -4.26 25.80
N ILE A 148 -2.27 -5.52 25.97
CA ILE A 148 -1.84 -6.43 24.88
C ILE A 148 -3.02 -7.32 24.42
N GLU A 149 -4.24 -7.03 24.84
CA GLU A 149 -5.42 -7.87 24.59
C GLU A 149 -5.99 -7.68 23.15
N ASN A 150 -7.23 -8.12 22.94
CA ASN A 150 -7.95 -7.99 21.68
C ASN A 150 -8.24 -6.52 21.31
N SER A 151 -8.42 -5.65 22.31
CA SER A 151 -8.65 -4.20 22.15
C SER A 151 -7.57 -3.53 21.30
N LEU A 152 -6.29 -3.77 21.61
CA LEU A 152 -5.14 -3.25 20.87
C LEU A 152 -5.19 -3.65 19.39
N LYS A 153 -5.41 -4.94 19.13
CA LYS A 153 -5.42 -5.53 17.78
C LYS A 153 -6.54 -4.93 16.95
N ILE A 154 -7.76 -4.92 17.49
CA ILE A 154 -8.93 -4.36 16.84
C ILE A 154 -8.73 -2.86 16.56
N PHE A 155 -8.16 -2.10 17.51
CA PHE A 155 -7.90 -0.67 17.32
C PHE A 155 -6.87 -0.38 16.22
N ILE A 156 -5.79 -1.17 16.15
CA ILE A 156 -4.79 -1.04 15.07
C ILE A 156 -5.42 -1.31 13.70
N ILE A 157 -6.24 -2.35 13.58
CA ILE A 157 -6.95 -2.69 12.35
C ILE A 157 -7.98 -1.61 12.00
N PHE A 158 -8.71 -1.11 13.00
CA PHE A 158 -9.62 0.04 12.87
C PHE A 158 -8.89 1.24 12.28
N LYS A 159 -7.75 1.65 12.85
CA LYS A 159 -6.95 2.76 12.32
C LYS A 159 -6.46 2.49 10.90
N ALA A 160 -5.94 1.29 10.64
CA ALA A 160 -5.39 0.92 9.33
C ALA A 160 -6.45 0.95 8.21
N THR A 161 -7.69 0.55 8.53
CA THR A 161 -8.80 0.45 7.58
C THR A 161 -9.57 1.78 7.45
N MET A 162 -9.71 2.53 8.55
CA MET A 162 -10.41 3.83 8.58
C MET A 162 -9.78 4.84 7.63
N VAL A 163 -8.44 4.92 7.59
CA VAL A 163 -7.71 5.92 6.80
C VAL A 163 -8.02 5.84 5.29
N PRO A 164 -7.79 4.71 4.59
CA PRO A 164 -8.09 4.62 3.16
C PRO A 164 -9.59 4.79 2.87
N ILE A 165 -10.49 4.26 3.72
CA ILE A 165 -11.94 4.48 3.55
C ILE A 165 -12.28 5.97 3.63
N ALA A 166 -11.78 6.67 4.64
CA ALA A 166 -12.06 8.10 4.84
C ALA A 166 -11.53 8.94 3.68
N LEU A 167 -10.28 8.72 3.26
CA LEU A 167 -9.66 9.46 2.17
C LEU A 167 -10.39 9.24 0.83
N HIS A 168 -10.71 7.99 0.49
CA HIS A 168 -11.38 7.69 -0.76
C HIS A 168 -12.85 8.10 -0.75
N THR A 169 -13.56 7.95 0.38
CA THR A 169 -14.94 8.44 0.52
C THR A 169 -15.00 9.96 0.43
N GLN A 170 -14.07 10.67 1.09
CA GLN A 170 -13.92 12.12 0.97
C GLN A 170 -13.66 12.55 -0.47
N ALA A 171 -12.75 11.86 -1.17
CA ALA A 171 -12.46 12.13 -2.57
C ALA A 171 -13.72 11.93 -3.44
N GLY A 172 -14.42 10.80 -3.28
CA GLY A 172 -15.64 10.52 -4.03
C GLY A 172 -16.75 11.56 -3.81
N VAL A 173 -16.93 12.05 -2.57
CA VAL A 173 -17.95 13.07 -2.25
C VAL A 173 -17.62 14.41 -2.92
N ARG A 174 -16.32 14.73 -3.03
CA ARG A 174 -15.84 16.00 -3.62
C ARG A 174 -15.84 15.98 -5.14
N ASP A 175 -15.44 14.86 -5.73
CA ASP A 175 -15.22 14.70 -7.17
C ASP A 175 -16.52 14.58 -7.98
N ILE A 176 -17.68 14.70 -7.31
CA ILE A 176 -18.98 14.80 -7.97
C ILE A 176 -18.98 16.04 -8.89
N GLN A 177 -19.04 15.76 -10.20
CA GLN A 177 -18.94 16.74 -11.26
C GLN A 177 -19.90 17.93 -11.04
N PRO A 178 -19.45 19.19 -11.24
CA PRO A 178 -20.30 20.37 -11.12
C PRO A 178 -21.59 20.26 -11.94
N LYS A 179 -21.50 19.72 -13.16
CA LYS A 179 -22.66 19.49 -14.05
C LYS A 179 -23.73 18.57 -13.44
N LEU A 180 -23.34 17.54 -12.70
CA LEU A 180 -24.28 16.66 -12.00
C LEU A 180 -24.98 17.41 -10.86
N LYS A 181 -24.26 18.29 -10.15
CA LYS A 181 -24.83 19.15 -9.11
C LYS A 181 -25.77 20.21 -9.70
N GLU A 182 -25.42 20.81 -10.83
CA GLU A 182 -26.26 21.76 -11.58
C GLU A 182 -27.53 21.07 -12.09
N MET A 183 -27.42 19.87 -12.67
CA MET A 183 -28.58 19.07 -13.08
C MET A 183 -29.50 18.76 -11.89
N ALA A 184 -28.94 18.36 -10.74
CA ALA A 184 -29.73 18.09 -9.54
C ALA A 184 -30.44 19.35 -9.00
N ALA A 185 -29.80 20.52 -9.13
CA ALA A 185 -30.39 21.81 -8.76
C ALA A 185 -31.54 22.19 -9.72
N ILE A 186 -31.36 22.00 -11.03
CA ILE A 186 -32.41 22.23 -12.04
C ILE A 186 -33.60 21.30 -11.82
N LEU A 187 -33.34 20.02 -11.51
CA LEU A 187 -34.38 19.02 -11.21
C LEU A 187 -34.96 19.16 -9.79
N GLN A 188 -34.53 20.16 -9.01
CA GLN A 188 -34.98 20.44 -7.65
C GLN A 188 -34.97 19.21 -6.73
N PHE A 189 -33.92 18.38 -6.82
CA PHE A 189 -33.81 17.21 -5.96
C PHE A 189 -33.76 17.61 -4.48
N ASN A 190 -34.64 17.01 -3.65
CA ASN A 190 -34.54 17.12 -2.20
C ASN A 190 -33.22 16.49 -1.70
N ARG A 191 -32.72 16.90 -0.54
CA ARG A 191 -31.43 16.43 0.05
C ARG A 191 -31.32 14.91 0.07
N LEU A 192 -32.39 14.21 0.42
CA LEU A 192 -32.40 12.74 0.48
C LEU A 192 -32.34 12.11 -0.91
N THR A 193 -32.99 12.70 -1.91
CA THR A 193 -32.93 12.29 -3.32
C THR A 193 -31.55 12.57 -3.91
N LEU A 194 -30.96 13.72 -3.61
CA LEU A 194 -29.59 14.06 -4.02
C LEU A 194 -28.58 13.08 -3.41
N LEU A 195 -28.73 12.74 -2.12
CA LEU A 195 -27.85 11.79 -1.45
C LEU A 195 -27.97 10.38 -2.05
N THR A 196 -29.18 9.87 -2.21
CA THR A 196 -29.44 8.48 -2.63
C THR A 196 -29.28 8.25 -4.14
N LYS A 197 -29.69 9.21 -4.99
CA LYS A 197 -29.68 9.05 -6.45
C LYS A 197 -28.43 9.61 -7.13
N LEU A 198 -27.68 10.48 -6.47
CA LEU A 198 -26.53 11.15 -7.08
C LEU A 198 -25.24 10.95 -6.30
N VAL A 199 -25.21 11.30 -5.01
CA VAL A 199 -23.98 11.22 -4.20
C VAL A 199 -23.57 9.76 -3.98
N LEU A 200 -24.46 8.92 -3.46
CA LEU A 200 -24.15 7.53 -3.11
C LEU A 200 -23.73 6.70 -4.34
N PRO A 201 -24.42 6.76 -5.50
CA PRO A 201 -23.98 6.03 -6.69
C PRO A 201 -22.65 6.56 -7.26
N ALA A 202 -22.41 7.87 -7.20
CA ALA A 202 -21.17 8.47 -7.70
C ALA A 202 -19.96 8.18 -6.79
N THR A 203 -20.17 8.03 -5.48
CA THR A 203 -19.11 7.74 -4.51
C THR A 203 -18.77 6.25 -4.43
N LEU A 204 -19.68 5.38 -4.87
CA LEU A 204 -19.56 3.93 -4.76
C LEU A 204 -18.25 3.35 -5.34
N PRO A 205 -17.77 3.76 -6.54
CA PRO A 205 -16.48 3.28 -7.06
C PRO A 205 -15.28 3.70 -6.20
N TYR A 206 -15.33 4.92 -5.65
CA TYR A 206 -14.30 5.41 -4.73
C TYR A 206 -14.33 4.64 -3.42
N PHE A 207 -15.52 4.36 -2.89
CA PHE A 207 -15.69 3.54 -1.70
C PHE A 207 -15.10 2.14 -1.90
N PHE A 208 -15.39 1.45 -3.01
CA PHE A 208 -14.81 0.12 -3.28
C PHE A 208 -13.28 0.16 -3.46
N THR A 209 -12.76 1.22 -4.07
CA THR A 209 -11.31 1.45 -4.14
C THR A 209 -10.72 1.60 -2.74
N GLY A 210 -11.35 2.42 -1.89
CA GLY A 210 -10.98 2.58 -0.49
C GLY A 210 -11.09 1.28 0.30
N LEU A 211 -12.13 0.47 0.07
CA LEU A 211 -12.37 -0.80 0.75
C LEU A 211 -11.30 -1.83 0.40
N ARG A 212 -10.90 -1.92 -0.87
CA ARG A 212 -9.80 -2.81 -1.28
C ARG A 212 -8.49 -2.44 -0.60
N LEU A 213 -8.18 -1.14 -0.54
CA LEU A 213 -7.00 -0.65 0.17
C LEU A 213 -7.11 -0.87 1.68
N ALA A 214 -8.30 -0.69 2.25
CA ALA A 214 -8.57 -0.92 3.67
C ALA A 214 -8.37 -2.38 4.06
N VAL A 215 -8.90 -3.32 3.28
CA VAL A 215 -8.73 -4.75 3.53
C VAL A 215 -7.26 -5.14 3.46
N ALA A 216 -6.52 -4.67 2.46
CA ALA A 216 -5.08 -4.91 2.37
C ALA A 216 -4.30 -4.30 3.55
N ALA A 217 -4.58 -3.05 3.91
CA ALA A 217 -3.91 -2.36 5.02
C ALA A 217 -4.27 -2.97 6.38
N GLY A 218 -5.52 -3.36 6.58
CA GLY A 218 -5.98 -4.03 7.80
C GLY A 218 -5.39 -5.42 7.96
N TRP A 219 -5.32 -6.20 6.87
CA TRP A 219 -4.76 -7.55 6.88
C TRP A 219 -3.27 -7.54 7.19
N THR A 220 -2.52 -6.65 6.53
CA THR A 220 -1.08 -6.45 6.82
C THR A 220 -0.84 -5.96 8.25
N SER A 221 -1.68 -5.06 8.75
CA SER A 221 -1.56 -4.54 10.12
C SER A 221 -1.94 -5.56 11.18
N LEU A 222 -2.98 -6.39 10.94
CA LEU A 222 -3.34 -7.51 11.81
C LEU A 222 -2.15 -8.45 11.98
N ILE A 223 -1.60 -8.94 10.87
CA ILE A 223 -0.47 -9.87 10.90
C ILE A 223 0.69 -9.24 11.66
N ALA A 224 1.06 -8.00 11.34
CA ALA A 224 2.15 -7.32 12.03
C ALA A 224 1.95 -7.20 13.56
N VAL A 225 0.73 -6.92 14.03
CA VAL A 225 0.44 -6.86 15.47
C VAL A 225 0.44 -8.25 16.09
N GLU A 226 -0.13 -9.25 15.41
CA GLU A 226 -0.13 -10.63 15.92
C GLU A 226 1.29 -11.21 16.03
N LEU A 227 2.20 -10.81 15.13
CA LEU A 227 3.61 -11.20 15.18
C LEU A 227 4.38 -10.62 16.38
N LEU A 228 3.84 -9.60 17.01
CA LEU A 228 4.54 -8.86 18.04
C LEU A 228 3.90 -9.03 19.42
N ALA A 229 2.57 -9.05 19.45
CA ALA A 229 1.79 -8.65 20.61
C ALA A 229 0.56 -9.55 20.78
N SER A 230 0.75 -10.85 20.58
CA SER A 230 -0.34 -11.80 20.65
C SER A 230 0.09 -13.15 21.21
N SER A 231 -0.85 -13.79 21.88
CA SER A 231 -0.79 -15.17 22.37
C SER A 231 -1.66 -16.12 21.53
N GLU A 232 -2.37 -15.59 20.53
CA GLU A 232 -3.30 -16.31 19.66
C GLU A 232 -3.33 -15.66 18.27
N GLY A 233 -3.83 -16.35 17.25
CA GLY A 233 -3.88 -15.93 15.86
C GLY A 233 -2.81 -16.59 14.99
N ILE A 234 -2.99 -16.47 13.68
CA ILE A 234 -2.06 -17.03 12.69
C ILE A 234 -0.69 -16.37 12.77
N GLY A 235 -0.62 -15.07 13.09
CA GLY A 235 0.66 -14.41 13.35
C GLY A 235 1.37 -15.01 14.56
N TYR A 236 0.64 -15.35 15.63
CA TYR A 236 1.22 -16.00 16.81
C TYR A 236 1.82 -17.37 16.46
N LEU A 237 1.07 -18.22 15.73
CA LEU A 237 1.58 -19.52 15.27
C LEU A 237 2.87 -19.37 14.45
N MET A 238 2.97 -18.34 13.63
CA MET A 238 4.16 -18.07 12.82
C MET A 238 5.38 -17.69 13.69
N VAL A 239 5.17 -16.89 14.74
CA VAL A 239 6.23 -16.53 15.70
C VAL A 239 6.68 -17.74 16.50
N THR A 240 5.74 -18.54 16.99
CA THR A 240 6.02 -19.77 17.74
C THR A 240 6.82 -20.75 16.89
N GLY A 241 6.40 -20.98 15.64
CA GLY A 241 7.15 -21.82 14.70
C GLY A 241 8.57 -21.31 14.47
N ARG A 242 8.75 -19.99 14.31
CA ARG A 242 10.08 -19.37 14.21
C ARG A 242 10.93 -19.59 15.46
N GLN A 243 10.37 -19.37 16.66
CA GLN A 243 11.09 -19.50 17.94
C GLN A 243 11.53 -20.93 18.21
N LEU A 244 10.73 -21.91 17.80
CA LEU A 244 11.02 -23.33 17.91
C LEU A 244 11.88 -23.88 16.76
N PHE A 245 12.32 -23.02 15.82
CA PHE A 245 13.02 -23.41 14.58
C PHE A 245 12.25 -24.44 13.73
N GLN A 246 10.91 -24.43 13.84
CA GLN A 246 9.97 -25.21 13.04
C GLN A 246 9.51 -24.37 11.85
N LEU A 247 10.41 -24.19 10.88
CA LEU A 247 10.10 -23.36 9.72
C LEU A 247 9.09 -24.00 8.77
N ASP A 248 8.90 -25.31 8.81
CA ASP A 248 7.76 -26.00 8.21
C ASP A 248 6.42 -25.36 8.62
N ILE A 249 6.23 -25.06 9.91
CA ILE A 249 5.05 -24.34 10.41
C ILE A 249 5.00 -22.89 9.87
N VAL A 250 6.15 -22.24 9.77
CA VAL A 250 6.25 -20.89 9.19
C VAL A 250 5.82 -20.89 7.72
N PHE A 251 6.26 -21.87 6.92
CA PHE A 251 5.82 -22.03 5.54
C PHE A 251 4.30 -22.28 5.46
N VAL A 252 3.76 -23.16 6.32
CA VAL A 252 2.31 -23.40 6.41
C VAL A 252 1.55 -22.12 6.71
N THR A 253 1.97 -21.35 7.72
CA THR A 253 1.29 -20.10 8.08
C THR A 253 1.38 -19.05 6.97
N ILE A 254 2.51 -18.94 6.25
CA ILE A 254 2.64 -18.08 5.06
C ILE A 254 1.67 -18.50 3.95
N PHE A 255 1.55 -19.81 3.68
CA PHE A 255 0.59 -20.31 2.68
C PHE A 255 -0.86 -20.03 3.07
N VAL A 256 -1.21 -20.19 4.34
CA VAL A 256 -2.55 -19.86 4.86
C VAL A 256 -2.81 -18.36 4.73
N ILE A 257 -1.86 -17.51 5.13
CA ILE A 257 -1.96 -16.05 5.00
C ILE A 257 -2.16 -15.64 3.53
N ALA A 258 -1.37 -16.22 2.62
CA ALA A 258 -1.46 -15.96 1.19
C ALA A 258 -2.82 -16.35 0.63
N SER A 259 -3.31 -17.53 1.02
CA SER A 259 -4.60 -18.07 0.59
C SER A 259 -5.76 -17.17 1.04
N VAL A 260 -5.76 -16.73 2.29
CA VAL A 260 -6.77 -15.79 2.82
C VAL A 260 -6.72 -14.45 2.10
N GLY A 261 -5.51 -13.91 1.84
CA GLY A 261 -5.35 -12.67 1.08
C GLY A 261 -5.91 -12.77 -0.35
N ILE A 262 -5.69 -13.89 -1.04
CA ILE A 262 -6.27 -14.17 -2.36
C ILE A 262 -7.79 -14.27 -2.28
N ILE A 263 -8.33 -14.95 -1.27
CA ILE A 263 -9.77 -15.07 -1.05
C ILE A 263 -10.40 -13.69 -0.85
N PHE A 264 -9.78 -12.80 -0.06
CA PHE A 264 -10.25 -11.44 0.12
C PHE A 264 -10.26 -10.64 -1.19
N ASP A 265 -9.18 -10.68 -1.97
CA ASP A 265 -9.11 -9.98 -3.26
C ASP A 265 -10.20 -10.49 -4.22
N PHE A 266 -10.40 -11.81 -4.28
CA PHE A 266 -11.45 -12.44 -5.08
C PHE A 266 -12.86 -12.01 -4.66
N ILE A 267 -13.17 -12.08 -3.35
CA ILE A 267 -14.48 -11.69 -2.81
C ILE A 267 -14.76 -10.22 -3.11
N LEU A 268 -13.81 -9.33 -2.83
CA LEU A 268 -13.97 -7.90 -3.08
C LEU A 268 -14.16 -7.59 -4.57
N HIS A 269 -13.37 -8.22 -5.44
CA HIS A 269 -13.51 -8.02 -6.88
C HIS A 269 -14.87 -8.50 -7.40
N ARG A 270 -15.38 -9.62 -6.85
CA ARG A 270 -16.72 -10.14 -7.20
C ARG A 270 -17.83 -9.20 -6.74
N ILE A 271 -17.71 -8.65 -5.54
CA ILE A 271 -18.66 -7.67 -4.98
C ILE A 271 -18.62 -6.38 -5.81
N GLU A 272 -17.44 -5.83 -6.08
CA GLU A 272 -17.28 -4.61 -6.87
C GLU A 272 -17.90 -4.74 -8.26
N ARG A 273 -17.65 -5.83 -8.98
CA ARG A 273 -18.27 -6.05 -10.30
C ARG A 273 -19.79 -6.18 -10.26
N LYS A 274 -20.36 -6.56 -9.12
CA LYS A 274 -21.82 -6.67 -8.94
C LYS A 274 -22.46 -5.30 -8.67
N PHE A 275 -21.78 -4.42 -7.92
CA PHE A 275 -22.34 -3.14 -7.49
C PHE A 275 -21.87 -1.94 -8.34
N VAL A 276 -20.68 -1.99 -8.94
CA VAL A 276 -20.12 -0.98 -9.84
C VAL A 276 -20.31 -1.45 -11.28
N PHE A 277 -21.38 -1.00 -11.93
CA PHE A 277 -21.64 -1.30 -13.35
C PHE A 277 -20.99 -0.29 -14.31
N TRP A 278 -20.61 0.89 -13.82
CA TRP A 278 -20.17 2.03 -14.64
C TRP A 278 -18.67 2.33 -14.44
N PRO A 279 -17.81 2.15 -15.45
CA PRO A 279 -16.42 2.54 -15.37
C PRO A 279 -16.33 4.07 -15.36
N HIS A 280 -15.89 4.64 -14.24
CA HIS A 280 -15.42 6.02 -14.24
C HIS A 280 -13.90 6.00 -14.37
N ALA A 281 -13.39 6.60 -15.45
CA ALA A 281 -11.99 7.01 -15.47
C ALA A 281 -11.80 7.95 -14.28
N ALA A 282 -10.78 7.68 -13.45
CA ALA A 282 -10.30 8.62 -12.45
C ALA A 282 -9.73 9.86 -13.17
N LEU A 283 -10.59 10.69 -13.71
CA LEU A 283 -10.21 11.98 -14.26
C LEU A 283 -10.09 12.92 -13.08
N SER A 284 -8.85 13.00 -12.61
CA SER A 284 -8.35 14.07 -11.76
C SER A 284 -8.59 15.42 -12.45
N ALA A 285 -9.81 15.93 -12.34
CA ALA A 285 -10.08 17.35 -12.39
C ALA A 285 -10.06 17.81 -10.93
N HIS A 286 -8.87 17.78 -10.31
CA HIS A 286 -8.66 18.53 -9.08
C HIS A 286 -8.91 20.01 -9.40
N THR A 287 -10.15 20.47 -9.23
CA THR A 287 -10.40 21.88 -8.96
C THR A 287 -9.74 22.13 -7.61
N PHE A 288 -8.47 22.55 -7.64
CA PHE A 288 -7.81 23.08 -6.47
C PHE A 288 -8.64 24.27 -6.02
N HIS A 289 -9.49 24.08 -5.01
CA HIS A 289 -10.01 25.22 -4.29
C HIS A 289 -8.79 25.92 -3.69
N LYS A 290 -8.50 27.12 -4.21
CA LYS A 290 -7.44 27.99 -3.73
C LYS A 290 -7.75 28.26 -2.25
N LYS A 291 -7.09 27.52 -1.35
CA LYS A 291 -7.35 27.56 0.09
C LYS A 291 -7.09 29.00 0.55
N ASN A 292 -8.10 29.65 1.10
CA ASN A 292 -7.96 31.05 1.50
C ASN A 292 -7.01 31.12 2.72
N ARG A 293 -6.23 32.21 2.89
CA ARG A 293 -5.27 32.31 4.02
C ARG A 293 -5.96 32.09 5.39
N SER A 294 -7.22 32.50 5.54
CA SER A 294 -8.06 32.26 6.72
C SER A 294 -8.38 30.79 6.98
N ASP A 295 -8.45 29.95 5.95
CA ASP A 295 -8.76 28.52 6.06
C ASP A 295 -7.56 27.73 6.60
N VAL A 296 -6.34 28.26 6.46
CA VAL A 296 -5.15 27.65 7.03
C VAL A 296 -5.16 27.77 8.55
N PHE A 297 -5.47 28.95 9.10
CA PHE A 297 -5.50 29.18 10.56
C PHE A 297 -6.55 28.30 11.26
N LYS A 298 -7.75 28.19 10.68
CA LYS A 298 -8.84 27.35 11.24
C LYS A 298 -8.45 25.87 11.33
N SER A 299 -7.64 25.37 10.39
CA SER A 299 -7.17 23.99 10.43
C SER A 299 -6.24 23.70 11.60
N TRP A 300 -5.53 24.68 12.12
CA TRP A 300 -4.64 24.49 13.28
C TRP A 300 -5.35 24.61 14.63
N VAL A 301 -6.59 25.11 14.67
CA VAL A 301 -7.34 25.29 15.93
C VAL A 301 -7.50 23.98 16.69
N LEU A 302 -7.91 22.90 16.02
CA LEU A 302 -8.14 21.62 16.69
C LEU A 302 -6.82 20.97 17.16
N PRO A 303 -5.75 20.87 16.34
CA PRO A 303 -4.44 20.42 16.82
C PRO A 303 -3.92 21.21 18.01
N LEU A 304 -3.97 22.56 17.96
CA LEU A 304 -3.53 23.41 19.07
C LEU A 304 -4.38 23.17 20.31
N SER A 305 -5.70 23.05 20.17
CA SER A 305 -6.59 22.75 21.29
C SER A 305 -6.26 21.41 21.94
N LEU A 306 -5.92 20.37 21.17
CA LEU A 306 -5.50 19.08 21.70
C LEU A 306 -4.16 19.15 22.45
N VAL A 307 -3.18 19.91 21.93
CA VAL A 307 -1.90 20.12 22.62
C VAL A 307 -2.09 20.91 23.92
N VAL A 308 -2.95 21.93 23.91
CA VAL A 308 -3.29 22.70 25.11
C VAL A 308 -4.02 21.82 26.13
N LEU A 309 -5.00 21.02 25.71
CA LEU A 309 -5.69 20.06 26.57
C LEU A 309 -4.74 19.02 27.15
N TRP A 310 -3.79 18.52 26.35
CA TRP A 310 -2.74 17.62 26.80
C TRP A 310 -1.85 18.30 27.84
N ALA A 311 -1.38 19.53 27.59
CA ALA A 311 -0.58 20.30 28.54
C ALA A 311 -1.31 20.55 29.86
N VAL A 312 -2.59 20.94 29.79
CA VAL A 312 -3.46 21.16 30.96
C VAL A 312 -3.68 19.86 31.72
N SER A 313 -3.98 18.76 31.03
CA SER A 313 -4.17 17.44 31.63
C SER A 313 -2.93 16.97 32.39
N SER A 314 -1.75 17.22 31.82
CA SER A 314 -0.47 16.90 32.48
C SER A 314 -0.18 17.84 33.66
N TRP A 315 -0.53 19.12 33.56
CA TRP A 315 -0.36 20.07 34.67
C TRP A 315 -1.17 19.64 35.90
N PHE A 316 -2.43 19.24 35.69
CA PHE A 316 -3.32 18.80 36.76
C PHE A 316 -3.10 17.33 37.18
N ASN A 317 -2.13 16.62 36.60
CA ASN A 317 -1.88 15.19 36.82
C ASN A 317 -3.15 14.33 36.68
N LEU A 318 -4.05 14.68 35.75
CA LEU A 318 -5.28 13.92 35.50
C LEU A 318 -4.99 12.50 34.99
N ILE A 319 -3.85 12.32 34.33
CA ILE A 319 -3.37 11.06 33.77
C ILE A 319 -1.95 10.84 34.31
N SER A 320 -1.61 9.60 34.64
CA SER A 320 -0.27 9.28 35.14
C SER A 320 0.80 9.63 34.11
N SER A 321 1.89 10.22 34.58
CA SER A 321 3.01 10.62 33.73
C SER A 321 3.73 9.44 33.05
N GLN A 322 3.56 8.22 33.57
CA GLN A 322 4.04 6.99 32.96
C GLN A 322 3.23 6.58 31.72
N ILE A 323 2.00 7.08 31.58
CA ILE A 323 1.13 6.75 30.46
C ILE A 323 1.16 7.88 29.43
N LEU A 324 0.94 9.11 29.89
CA LEU A 324 0.90 10.29 29.05
C LEU A 324 1.85 11.36 29.62
N PRO A 325 3.14 11.36 29.22
CA PRO A 325 4.11 12.34 29.67
C PRO A 325 3.68 13.73 29.21
N ALA A 326 4.16 14.75 29.91
CA ALA A 326 3.85 16.12 29.55
C ALA A 326 4.48 16.51 28.20
N PRO A 327 3.85 17.41 27.40
CA PRO A 327 4.40 17.82 26.11
C PRO A 327 5.82 18.36 26.18
N TRP A 328 6.17 19.06 27.26
CA TRP A 328 7.53 19.57 27.46
C TRP A 328 8.55 18.47 27.74
N LYS A 329 8.18 17.40 28.47
CA LYS A 329 9.05 16.23 28.66
C LYS A 329 9.36 15.52 27.34
N VAL A 330 8.41 15.52 26.41
CA VAL A 330 8.62 14.99 25.04
C VAL A 330 9.62 15.86 24.28
N LEU A 331 9.55 17.18 24.41
CA LEU A 331 10.54 18.09 23.82
C LEU A 331 11.93 17.94 24.46
N GLU A 332 11.99 17.78 25.78
CA GLU A 332 13.22 17.48 26.52
C GLU A 332 13.82 16.14 26.10
N ALA A 333 12.99 15.10 25.90
CA ALA A 333 13.41 13.80 25.39
C ALA A 333 13.95 13.87 23.95
N LEU A 334 13.33 14.68 23.08
CA LEU A 334 13.86 14.97 21.75
C LEU A 334 15.22 15.67 21.83
N TRP A 335 15.34 16.68 22.69
CA TRP A 335 16.57 17.46 22.83
C TRP A 335 17.72 16.64 23.44
N SER A 336 17.46 15.94 24.55
CA SER A 336 18.44 15.03 25.18
C SER A 336 18.84 13.89 24.24
N GLY A 337 17.90 13.30 23.51
CA GLY A 337 18.19 12.27 22.52
C GLY A 337 19.11 12.76 21.39
N ILE A 338 19.05 14.04 21.04
CA ILE A 338 19.96 14.68 20.09
C ILE A 338 21.33 14.94 20.74
N GLN A 339 21.37 15.41 21.98
CA GLN A 339 22.62 15.69 22.72
C GLN A 339 23.44 14.42 22.98
N ASP A 340 22.77 13.35 23.42
CA ASP A 340 23.42 12.08 23.78
C ASP A 340 23.66 11.16 22.56
N PHE A 341 23.39 11.67 21.35
CA PHE A 341 23.47 10.96 20.08
C PHE A 341 22.63 9.67 19.96
N SER A 342 21.87 9.28 20.98
CA SER A 342 21.06 8.05 20.97
C SER A 342 19.98 8.09 19.88
N LEU A 343 19.26 9.21 19.78
CA LEU A 343 18.17 9.39 18.81
C LEU A 343 18.70 9.64 17.41
N THR A 344 19.77 10.43 17.27
CA THR A 344 20.38 10.74 15.97
C THR A 344 21.03 9.50 15.36
N THR A 345 21.72 8.70 16.16
CA THR A 345 22.29 7.41 15.73
C THR A 345 21.18 6.44 15.32
N ALA A 346 20.16 6.26 16.16
CA ALA A 346 19.00 5.43 15.84
C ALA A 346 18.36 5.86 14.51
N MET A 347 18.20 7.16 14.30
CA MET A 347 17.62 7.70 13.08
C MET A 347 18.49 7.50 11.85
N TYR A 348 19.81 7.69 11.98
CA TYR A 348 20.75 7.48 10.90
C TYR A 348 20.68 6.05 10.37
N TYR A 349 20.70 5.05 11.24
CA TYR A 349 20.65 3.64 10.82
C TYR A 349 19.31 3.29 10.16
N SER A 350 18.19 3.81 10.66
CA SER A 350 16.87 3.61 10.03
C SER A 350 16.79 4.25 8.64
N LEU A 351 17.24 5.50 8.50
CA LEU A 351 17.25 6.17 7.21
C LEU A 351 18.21 5.51 6.22
N TYR A 352 19.41 5.11 6.68
CA TYR A 352 20.39 4.39 5.88
C TYR A 352 19.81 3.11 5.29
N ARG A 353 19.19 2.26 6.11
CA ARG A 353 18.54 1.02 5.67
C ARG A 353 17.36 1.29 4.75
N ALA A 354 16.53 2.29 5.07
CA ALA A 354 15.39 2.68 4.23
C ALA A 354 15.83 3.14 2.84
N ILE A 355 16.90 3.94 2.74
CA ILE A 355 17.44 4.43 1.47
C ILE A 355 18.09 3.30 0.69
N LEU A 356 18.91 2.46 1.31
CA LEU A 356 19.54 1.32 0.62
C LEU A 356 18.50 0.34 0.09
N GLY A 357 17.51 -0.03 0.90
CA GLY A 357 16.44 -0.91 0.46
C GLY A 357 15.57 -0.27 -0.64
N LEU A 358 15.37 1.06 -0.61
CA LEU A 358 14.72 1.78 -1.70
C LEU A 358 15.53 1.76 -2.99
N ILE A 359 16.84 1.94 -2.92
CA ILE A 359 17.71 1.91 -4.10
C ILE A 359 17.70 0.50 -4.69
N ILE A 360 17.96 -0.54 -3.90
CA ILE A 360 18.06 -1.92 -4.37
C ILE A 360 16.69 -2.39 -4.90
N GLY A 361 15.67 -2.37 -4.06
CA GLY A 361 14.33 -2.86 -4.42
C GLY A 361 13.66 -1.99 -5.48
N GLY A 362 13.82 -0.67 -5.41
CA GLY A 362 13.28 0.26 -6.40
C GLY A 362 13.93 0.09 -7.78
N LEU A 363 15.26 -0.02 -7.86
CA LEU A 363 15.94 -0.25 -9.15
C LEU A 363 15.55 -1.60 -9.75
N ILE A 364 15.59 -2.68 -8.96
CA ILE A 364 15.18 -4.01 -9.43
C ILE A 364 13.71 -3.99 -9.87
N GLY A 365 12.82 -3.35 -9.09
CA GLY A 365 11.41 -3.22 -9.42
C GLY A 365 11.17 -2.46 -10.72
N ALA A 366 11.85 -1.32 -10.92
CA ALA A 366 11.76 -0.54 -12.15
C ALA A 366 12.28 -1.34 -13.36
N LEU A 367 13.44 -1.99 -13.24
CA LEU A 367 14.02 -2.78 -14.32
C LEU A 367 13.12 -3.96 -14.70
N VAL A 368 12.66 -4.74 -13.73
CA VAL A 368 11.73 -5.86 -13.96
C VAL A 368 10.42 -5.33 -14.56
N GLY A 369 9.90 -4.20 -14.10
CA GLY A 369 8.67 -3.60 -14.63
C GLY A 369 8.80 -3.18 -16.09
N ILE A 370 9.94 -2.61 -16.49
CA ILE A 370 10.25 -2.29 -17.89
C ILE A 370 10.35 -3.57 -18.72
N VAL A 371 11.13 -4.56 -18.27
CA VAL A 371 11.32 -5.84 -19.00
C VAL A 371 9.99 -6.57 -19.19
N VAL A 372 9.21 -6.73 -18.13
CA VAL A 372 7.87 -7.35 -18.17
C VAL A 372 6.93 -6.56 -19.09
N GLY A 373 6.99 -5.22 -19.09
CA GLY A 373 6.17 -4.38 -19.96
C GLY A 373 6.60 -4.36 -21.43
N LEU A 374 7.88 -4.64 -21.73
CA LEU A 374 8.41 -4.70 -23.10
C LEU A 374 8.04 -6.00 -23.81
N PHE A 375 8.01 -7.12 -23.08
CA PHE A 375 7.89 -8.45 -23.65
C PHE A 375 6.60 -9.14 -23.20
N LYS A 376 5.59 -9.19 -24.08
CA LYS A 376 4.30 -9.86 -23.80
C LYS A 376 4.43 -11.32 -23.30
N PRO A 377 5.35 -12.16 -23.82
CA PRO A 377 5.54 -13.50 -23.27
C PRO A 377 6.00 -13.48 -21.81
N ILE A 378 6.94 -12.58 -21.47
CA ILE A 378 7.43 -12.40 -20.10
C ILE A 378 6.31 -11.84 -19.20
N GLU A 379 5.50 -10.92 -19.72
CA GLU A 379 4.31 -10.41 -19.03
C GLU A 379 3.37 -11.54 -18.62
N ASN A 380 3.01 -12.39 -19.58
CA ASN A 380 2.11 -13.51 -19.31
C ASN A 380 2.73 -14.50 -18.31
N LEU A 381 4.05 -14.69 -18.32
CA LEU A 381 4.75 -15.59 -17.38
C LEU A 381 4.85 -15.01 -15.96
N LEU A 382 5.34 -13.78 -15.81
CA LEU A 382 5.72 -13.19 -14.51
C LEU A 382 4.62 -12.33 -13.89
N ALA A 383 3.79 -11.63 -14.67
CA ALA A 383 2.83 -10.69 -14.08
C ALA A 383 1.78 -11.36 -13.18
N PRO A 384 1.22 -12.55 -13.52
CA PRO A 384 0.28 -13.23 -12.63
C PRO A 384 0.91 -13.59 -11.29
N THR A 385 2.12 -14.17 -11.29
CA THR A 385 2.80 -14.60 -10.06
C THR A 385 3.26 -13.44 -9.19
N LEU A 386 3.78 -12.37 -9.80
CA LEU A 386 4.17 -11.18 -9.05
C LEU A 386 2.94 -10.47 -8.45
N ASN A 387 1.78 -10.52 -9.12
CA ASN A 387 0.54 -9.99 -8.57
C ASN A 387 0.01 -10.83 -7.39
N THR A 388 0.16 -12.16 -7.42
CA THR A 388 -0.25 -13.02 -6.30
C THR A 388 0.72 -12.88 -5.11
N LEU A 389 2.03 -12.85 -5.36
CA LEU A 389 3.05 -12.67 -4.31
C LEU A 389 2.88 -11.35 -3.55
N ARG A 390 2.42 -10.28 -4.22
CA ARG A 390 2.09 -9.01 -3.55
C ARG A 390 1.02 -9.15 -2.47
N LEU A 391 0.10 -10.12 -2.60
CA LEU A 391 -1.00 -10.31 -1.64
C LEU A 391 -0.52 -10.89 -0.31
N ILE A 392 0.67 -11.50 -0.30
CA ILE A 392 1.32 -11.95 0.93
C ILE A 392 1.73 -10.72 1.71
N ALA A 393 1.27 -10.63 2.96
CA ALA A 393 1.63 -9.51 3.82
C ALA A 393 3.16 -9.43 3.96
N ILE A 394 3.72 -8.23 3.77
CA ILE A 394 5.17 -8.03 3.78
C ILE A 394 5.81 -8.60 5.06
N PHE A 395 5.16 -8.38 6.22
CA PHE A 395 5.64 -8.84 7.53
C PHE A 395 5.67 -10.37 7.68
N ALA A 396 4.92 -11.11 6.89
CA ALA A 396 4.95 -12.59 6.90
C ALA A 396 6.31 -13.14 6.44
N TRP A 397 7.10 -12.35 5.70
CA TRP A 397 8.43 -12.74 5.27
C TRP A 397 9.49 -12.66 6.37
N ILE A 398 9.22 -11.97 7.49
CA ILE A 398 10.24 -11.70 8.52
C ILE A 398 10.89 -12.97 9.05
N PRO A 399 10.16 -14.01 9.50
CA PRO A 399 10.77 -15.25 9.97
C PRO A 399 11.71 -15.92 8.97
N LEU A 400 11.31 -16.01 7.69
CA LEU A 400 12.14 -16.58 6.63
C LEU A 400 13.39 -15.75 6.38
N LEU A 401 13.25 -14.42 6.33
CA LEU A 401 14.40 -13.54 6.15
C LEU A 401 15.35 -13.60 7.35
N THR A 402 14.83 -13.70 8.57
CA THR A 402 15.68 -13.91 9.76
C THR A 402 16.37 -15.27 9.74
N ALA A 403 15.74 -16.31 9.20
CA ALA A 403 16.33 -17.64 9.11
C ALA A 403 17.39 -17.74 8.00
N TRP A 404 17.17 -17.11 6.84
CA TRP A 404 18.08 -17.18 5.69
C TRP A 404 19.28 -16.25 5.81
N PHE A 405 19.06 -15.04 6.34
CA PHE A 405 20.06 -13.97 6.36
C PHE A 405 20.49 -13.57 7.77
N GLY A 406 19.93 -14.20 8.81
CA GLY A 406 20.20 -13.88 10.21
C GLY A 406 19.48 -12.61 10.71
N LEU A 407 19.83 -12.20 11.93
CA LEU A 407 19.29 -11.01 12.61
C LEU A 407 20.05 -9.71 12.27
N GLU A 408 21.05 -9.82 11.39
CA GLU A 408 21.93 -8.72 11.00
C GLU A 408 21.23 -7.68 10.12
N ASP A 409 21.98 -6.69 9.64
CA ASP A 409 21.45 -5.61 8.82
C ASP A 409 21.04 -6.06 7.42
N LEU A 410 21.63 -7.14 6.92
CA LEU A 410 21.32 -7.68 5.59
C LEU A 410 19.85 -8.10 5.50
N SER A 411 19.32 -8.85 6.48
CA SER A 411 17.92 -9.33 6.46
C SER A 411 16.91 -8.18 6.44
N LYS A 412 17.21 -7.08 7.14
CA LYS A 412 16.40 -5.85 7.14
C LYS A 412 16.45 -5.14 5.80
N ILE A 413 17.65 -4.99 5.21
CA ILE A 413 17.80 -4.35 3.91
C ILE A 413 17.07 -5.16 2.84
N VAL A 414 17.13 -6.49 2.89
CA VAL A 414 16.36 -7.38 1.99
C VAL A 414 14.86 -7.20 2.20
N PHE A 415 14.38 -7.18 3.44
CA PHE A 415 12.97 -6.93 3.76
C PHE A 415 12.47 -5.59 3.17
N ILE A 416 13.22 -4.51 3.39
CA ILE A 416 12.90 -3.19 2.86
C ILE A 416 12.95 -3.21 1.32
N SER A 417 13.90 -3.92 0.72
CA SER A 417 14.00 -4.07 -0.74
C SER A 417 12.78 -4.78 -1.34
N ILE A 418 12.27 -5.82 -0.68
CA ILE A 418 11.04 -6.50 -1.11
C ILE A 418 9.84 -5.54 -0.99
N ALA A 419 9.78 -4.74 0.08
CA ALA A 419 8.69 -3.78 0.30
C ALA A 419 8.65 -2.67 -0.76
N THR A 420 9.82 -2.23 -1.25
CA THR A 420 9.96 -1.18 -2.27
C THR A 420 9.85 -1.72 -3.69
N PHE A 421 10.23 -2.99 -3.90
CA PHE A 421 10.15 -3.68 -5.18
C PHE A 421 8.75 -3.67 -5.77
N PHE A 422 7.73 -4.12 -5.03
CA PHE A 422 6.38 -4.29 -5.60
C PHE A 422 5.75 -2.98 -6.07
N PRO A 423 5.68 -1.89 -5.27
CA PRO A 423 5.11 -0.63 -5.73
C PRO A 423 5.81 -0.09 -6.98
N MET A 424 7.14 -0.18 -7.03
CA MET A 424 7.94 0.30 -8.15
C MET A 424 7.74 -0.57 -9.41
N PHE A 425 7.75 -1.89 -9.25
CA PHE A 425 7.45 -2.84 -10.32
C PHE A 425 6.08 -2.60 -10.94
N ILE A 426 5.03 -2.53 -10.11
CA ILE A 426 3.65 -2.40 -10.59
C ILE A 426 3.42 -1.07 -11.28
N ALA A 427 3.94 0.01 -10.71
CA ALA A 427 3.77 1.32 -11.30
C ALA A 427 4.46 1.40 -12.67
N THR A 428 5.67 0.84 -12.78
CA THR A 428 6.41 0.79 -14.04
C THR A 428 5.75 -0.11 -15.07
N TRP A 429 5.36 -1.32 -14.69
CA TRP A 429 4.67 -2.28 -15.56
C TRP A 429 3.32 -1.74 -16.05
N LYS A 430 2.51 -1.16 -15.15
CA LYS A 430 1.24 -0.52 -15.54
C LYS A 430 1.47 0.66 -16.46
N GLY A 431 2.49 1.47 -16.17
CA GLY A 431 2.96 2.55 -17.04
C GLY A 431 3.20 2.07 -18.47
N MET A 432 4.02 1.02 -18.62
CA MET A 432 4.30 0.36 -19.90
C MET A 432 3.03 -0.12 -20.60
N SER A 433 2.13 -0.78 -19.87
CA SER A 433 0.88 -1.30 -20.43
C SER A 433 -0.11 -0.21 -20.86
N SER A 434 0.09 1.03 -20.40
CA SER A 434 -0.78 2.17 -20.70
C SER A 434 -0.28 3.08 -21.83
N ILE A 435 0.86 2.75 -22.45
CA ILE A 435 1.41 3.52 -23.57
C ILE A 435 0.41 3.46 -24.74
N PRO A 436 -0.05 4.61 -25.28
CA PRO A 436 -0.96 4.65 -26.41
C PRO A 436 -0.39 3.91 -27.63
N MET A 437 -1.25 3.16 -28.33
CA MET A 437 -0.86 2.41 -29.52
C MET A 437 -0.29 3.34 -30.62
N GLN A 438 -0.77 4.57 -30.69
CA GLN A 438 -0.31 5.57 -31.66
C GLN A 438 1.18 5.90 -31.50
N LEU A 439 1.69 5.99 -30.26
CA LEU A 439 3.12 6.22 -30.04
C LEU A 439 3.94 5.01 -30.53
N VAL A 440 3.43 3.80 -30.30
CA VAL A 440 4.06 2.57 -30.78
C VAL A 440 4.11 2.55 -32.31
N GLU A 441 3.02 2.90 -32.98
CA GLU A 441 2.96 3.01 -34.45
C GLU A 441 3.95 4.05 -34.99
N VAL A 442 4.04 5.23 -34.36
CA VAL A 442 5.03 6.26 -34.72
C VAL A 442 6.46 5.75 -34.58
N SER A 443 6.78 5.03 -33.50
CA SER A 443 8.13 4.46 -33.34
C SER A 443 8.48 3.43 -34.42
N SER A 444 7.47 2.68 -34.89
CA SER A 444 7.65 1.68 -35.94
C SER A 444 7.82 2.31 -37.33
N THR A 445 7.08 3.38 -37.61
CA THR A 445 7.18 4.12 -38.88
C THR A 445 8.51 4.88 -38.98
N LEU A 446 8.96 5.48 -37.89
CA LEU A 446 10.27 6.15 -37.78
C LEU A 446 11.45 5.17 -37.68
N ARG A 447 11.20 3.84 -37.63
CA ARG A 447 12.20 2.78 -37.48
C ARG A 447 13.19 3.05 -36.33
N MET A 448 12.66 3.51 -35.19
CA MET A 448 13.48 3.81 -34.02
C MET A 448 14.24 2.57 -33.53
N THR A 449 15.51 2.75 -33.17
CA THR A 449 16.28 1.69 -32.50
C THR A 449 15.74 1.42 -31.10
N LEU A 450 16.09 0.29 -30.49
CA LEU A 450 15.64 -0.05 -29.14
C LEU A 450 16.04 1.01 -28.11
N LEU A 451 17.25 1.57 -28.24
CA LEU A 451 17.71 2.63 -27.35
C LEU A 451 16.92 3.93 -27.56
N GLN A 452 16.68 4.34 -28.82
CA GLN A 452 15.86 5.50 -29.14
C GLN A 452 14.42 5.33 -28.64
N ARG A 453 13.84 4.13 -28.82
CA ARG A 453 12.50 3.83 -28.34
C ARG A 453 12.43 3.88 -26.81
N LEU A 454 13.44 3.35 -26.12
CA LEU A 454 13.53 3.42 -24.67
C LEU A 454 13.65 4.85 -24.16
N THR A 455 14.58 5.64 -24.70
CA THR A 455 14.90 6.97 -24.15
C THR A 455 13.96 8.07 -24.62
N LEU A 456 13.47 8.04 -25.86
CA LEU A 456 12.69 9.14 -26.44
C LEU A 456 11.17 8.92 -26.34
N LEU A 457 10.72 7.66 -26.26
CA LEU A 457 9.30 7.34 -26.22
C LEU A 457 8.92 6.74 -24.88
N ILE A 458 9.52 5.62 -24.52
CA ILE A 458 9.07 4.79 -23.40
C ILE A 458 9.32 5.51 -22.07
N LEU A 459 10.57 5.85 -21.73
CA LEU A 459 10.92 6.48 -20.47
C LEU A 459 10.12 7.78 -20.23
N PRO A 460 10.00 8.72 -21.19
CA PRO A 460 9.17 9.90 -21.01
C PRO A 460 7.68 9.58 -20.81
N SER A 461 7.14 8.57 -21.52
CA SER A 461 5.73 8.18 -21.41
C SER A 461 5.40 7.53 -20.08
N ILE A 462 6.30 6.68 -19.55
CA ILE A 462 6.09 5.97 -18.29
C ILE A 462 6.60 6.72 -17.06
N ALA A 463 7.36 7.81 -17.24
CA ALA A 463 7.90 8.61 -16.14
C ALA A 463 6.84 8.98 -15.09
N PRO A 464 5.62 9.46 -15.43
CA PRO A 464 4.62 9.80 -14.42
C PRO A 464 4.23 8.61 -13.54
N SER A 465 4.01 7.45 -14.14
CA SER A 465 3.73 6.22 -13.38
C SER A 465 4.93 5.76 -12.58
N MET A 466 6.15 5.84 -13.12
CA MET A 466 7.37 5.49 -12.39
C MET A 466 7.57 6.38 -11.16
N PHE A 467 7.41 7.70 -11.28
CA PHE A 467 7.54 8.61 -10.14
C PHE A 467 6.41 8.45 -9.11
N ALA A 468 5.19 8.16 -9.56
CA ALA A 468 4.12 7.77 -8.64
C ALA A 468 4.46 6.48 -7.89
N GLY A 469 5.07 5.51 -8.57
CA GLY A 469 5.62 4.28 -7.98
C GLY A 469 6.75 4.54 -7.00
N PHE A 470 7.69 5.41 -7.36
CA PHE A 470 8.80 5.82 -6.50
C PHE A 470 8.30 6.49 -5.22
N ARG A 471 7.32 7.39 -5.31
CA ARG A 471 6.69 8.01 -4.13
C ARG A 471 6.08 6.96 -3.21
N LEU A 472 5.40 5.95 -3.75
CA LEU A 472 4.88 4.84 -2.94
C LEU A 472 6.03 4.02 -2.35
N ALA A 473 7.03 3.64 -3.14
CA ALA A 473 8.19 2.89 -2.68
C ALA A 473 8.92 3.63 -1.54
N LEU A 474 9.06 4.95 -1.61
CA LEU A 474 9.66 5.78 -0.57
C LEU A 474 8.88 5.71 0.77
N LEU A 475 7.55 5.69 0.71
CA LEU A 475 6.71 5.52 1.91
C LEU A 475 6.81 4.09 2.47
N TYR A 476 6.84 3.10 1.58
CA TYR A 476 6.99 1.70 1.97
C TYR A 476 8.38 1.40 2.51
N SER A 477 9.45 2.03 2.01
CA SER A 477 10.80 1.84 2.53
C SER A 477 10.91 2.32 3.97
N TRP A 478 10.32 3.49 4.25
CA TRP A 478 10.25 4.06 5.60
C TRP A 478 9.46 3.17 6.55
N MET A 479 8.25 2.77 6.16
CA MET A 479 7.39 1.90 6.96
C MET A 479 8.01 0.52 7.19
N ALA A 480 8.64 -0.05 6.16
CA ALA A 480 9.32 -1.34 6.24
C ALA A 480 10.57 -1.26 7.11
N SER A 481 11.33 -0.17 7.07
CA SER A 481 12.52 0.00 7.93
C SER A 481 12.13 0.03 9.40
N PHE A 482 11.10 0.81 9.74
CA PHE A 482 10.56 0.84 11.11
C PHE A 482 10.10 -0.56 11.53
N GLY A 483 9.30 -1.23 10.71
CA GLY A 483 8.78 -2.56 11.03
C GLY A 483 9.85 -3.64 11.14
N ALA A 484 10.88 -3.61 10.28
CA ALA A 484 12.01 -4.54 10.34
C ALA A 484 12.81 -4.38 11.63
N GLU A 485 13.12 -3.15 12.03
CA GLU A 485 13.84 -2.88 13.28
C GLU A 485 13.07 -3.31 14.51
N TYR A 486 11.77 -3.01 14.50
CA TYR A 486 10.88 -3.31 15.60
C TYR A 486 10.67 -4.83 15.77
N LEU A 487 10.56 -5.59 14.66
CA LEU A 487 10.23 -7.02 14.68
C LEU A 487 11.47 -7.95 14.64
N MET A 488 12.60 -7.50 14.10
CA MET A 488 13.81 -8.32 13.93
C MET A 488 14.86 -8.10 15.03
N GLY A 489 14.65 -7.13 15.94
CA GLY A 489 15.40 -7.02 17.21
C GLY A 489 16.91 -6.77 17.06
N SER A 490 17.29 -5.62 16.49
CA SER A 490 18.69 -5.34 16.12
C SER A 490 19.54 -4.54 17.08
N GLY A 491 18.98 -4.08 18.20
CA GLY A 491 19.65 -3.18 19.14
C GLY A 491 19.94 -1.76 18.62
N ILE A 492 19.91 -1.51 17.31
CA ILE A 492 20.17 -0.21 16.67
C ILE A 492 19.09 0.13 15.65
N GLY A 493 18.59 1.37 15.69
CA GLY A 493 17.50 1.87 14.86
C GLY A 493 16.40 2.55 15.68
N ILE A 494 15.54 3.34 15.05
CA ILE A 494 14.44 4.04 15.71
C ILE A 494 13.38 3.07 16.25
N GLY A 495 13.13 1.95 15.54
CA GLY A 495 12.20 0.93 16.00
C GLY A 495 12.68 0.25 17.29
N SER A 496 13.97 -0.11 17.34
CA SER A 496 14.59 -0.67 18.54
C SER A 496 14.72 0.35 19.68
N TYR A 497 14.98 1.63 19.37
CA TYR A 497 15.00 2.71 20.36
C TYR A 497 13.63 2.85 21.04
N MET A 498 12.55 2.84 20.24
CA MET A 498 11.18 2.88 20.76
C MET A 498 10.85 1.65 21.61
N MET A 499 11.26 0.46 21.17
CA MET A 499 11.09 -0.78 21.94
C MET A 499 11.79 -0.72 23.30
N ALA A 500 13.06 -0.28 23.32
CA ALA A 500 13.83 -0.16 24.55
C ALA A 500 13.21 0.86 25.52
N ALA A 501 12.83 2.04 25.02
CA ALA A 501 12.15 3.06 25.80
C ALA A 501 10.82 2.55 26.37
N GLN A 502 10.04 1.80 25.57
CA GLN A 502 8.79 1.21 26.00
C GLN A 502 8.98 0.18 27.11
N GLN A 503 9.98 -0.70 27.00
CA GLN A 503 10.31 -1.70 28.03
C GLN A 503 10.71 -1.06 29.36
N ASN A 504 11.34 0.12 29.30
CA ASN A 504 11.72 0.91 30.46
C ASN A 504 10.61 1.87 30.95
N PHE A 505 9.42 1.84 30.34
CA PHE A 505 8.31 2.77 30.60
C PHE A 505 8.68 4.26 30.43
N GLU A 506 9.68 4.57 29.59
CA GLU A 506 10.14 5.92 29.24
C GLU A 506 9.26 6.50 28.12
N MET A 507 7.98 6.76 28.43
CA MET A 507 6.99 7.15 27.43
C MET A 507 7.30 8.48 26.73
N GLU A 508 8.03 9.37 27.39
CA GLU A 508 8.53 10.60 26.77
C GLU A 508 9.42 10.31 25.56
N ARG A 509 10.27 9.28 25.64
CA ARG A 509 11.16 8.85 24.55
C ARG A 509 10.38 8.12 23.45
N VAL A 510 9.40 7.30 23.82
CA VAL A 510 8.51 6.62 22.85
C VAL A 510 7.73 7.65 22.03
N ILE A 511 7.11 8.64 22.67
CA ILE A 511 6.34 9.68 21.99
C ILE A 511 7.28 10.58 21.18
N ALA A 512 8.44 10.96 21.72
CA ALA A 512 9.46 11.73 21.00
C ALA A 512 9.87 11.03 19.69
N ALA A 513 10.22 9.75 19.77
CA ALA A 513 10.57 8.95 18.60
C ALA A 513 9.39 8.81 17.63
N THR A 514 8.15 8.64 18.11
CA THR A 514 6.95 8.59 17.27
C THR A 514 6.73 9.89 16.50
N VAL A 515 6.89 11.05 17.16
CA VAL A 515 6.78 12.38 16.53
C VAL A 515 7.87 12.56 15.48
N LEU A 516 9.10 12.14 15.77
CA LEU A 516 10.21 12.20 14.82
C LEU A 516 9.92 11.31 13.60
N VAL A 517 9.44 10.08 13.84
CA VAL A 517 9.07 9.13 12.78
C VAL A 517 7.97 9.70 11.88
N ALA A 518 6.99 10.38 12.46
CA ALA A 518 5.94 11.07 11.74
C ALA A 518 6.49 12.24 10.91
N GLY A 519 7.33 13.08 11.52
CA GLY A 519 7.95 14.22 10.86
C GLY A 519 8.78 13.81 9.65
N LEU A 520 9.60 12.77 9.79
CA LEU A 520 10.36 12.24 8.65
C LEU A 520 9.48 11.58 7.61
N GLY A 521 8.46 10.82 8.02
CA GLY A 521 7.47 10.28 7.08
C GLY A 521 6.81 11.39 6.24
N ALA A 522 6.48 12.52 6.86
CA ALA A 522 5.95 13.69 6.15
C ALA A 522 6.97 14.32 5.20
N ILE A 523 8.23 14.46 5.63
CA ILE A 523 9.32 14.99 4.80
C ILE A 523 9.54 14.08 3.58
N LEU A 524 9.59 12.76 3.77
CA LEU A 524 9.72 11.79 2.69
C LEU A 524 8.53 11.84 1.74
N ALA A 525 7.30 11.90 2.25
CA ALA A 525 6.10 12.06 1.43
C ALA A 525 6.16 13.35 0.58
N TRP A 526 6.62 14.44 1.18
CA TRP A 526 6.79 15.73 0.52
C TRP A 526 7.87 15.69 -0.56
N LEU A 527 9.04 15.10 -0.26
CA LEU A 527 10.12 14.87 -1.23
C LEU A 527 9.64 14.03 -2.42
N GLY A 528 8.91 12.95 -2.16
CA GLY A 528 8.31 12.12 -3.22
C GLY A 528 7.33 12.90 -4.10
N LYS A 529 6.53 13.80 -3.52
CA LYS A 529 5.60 14.63 -4.28
C LYS A 529 6.30 15.73 -5.10
N ILE A 530 7.38 16.31 -4.57
CA ILE A 530 8.16 17.32 -5.30
C ILE A 530 8.86 16.69 -6.49
N THR A 531 9.53 15.56 -6.28
CA THR A 531 10.25 14.84 -7.34
C THR A 531 9.29 14.44 -8.47
N GLU A 532 8.11 13.94 -8.14
CA GLU A 532 7.06 13.65 -9.13
C GLU A 532 6.58 14.90 -9.88
N ASN A 533 6.28 16.00 -9.18
CA ASN A 533 5.82 17.22 -9.83
C ASN A 533 6.88 17.85 -10.74
N TYR A 534 8.14 17.82 -10.31
CA TYR A 534 9.26 18.33 -11.09
C TYR A 534 9.45 17.49 -12.36
N ALA A 535 9.50 16.17 -12.22
CA ALA A 535 9.68 15.26 -13.36
C ALA A 535 8.51 15.25 -14.36
N THR A 536 7.29 15.58 -13.91
CA THR A 536 6.08 15.63 -14.75
C THR A 536 5.67 17.05 -15.17
N SER A 537 6.51 18.04 -14.88
CA SER A 537 6.22 19.47 -15.13
C SER A 537 5.92 19.78 -16.60
N TRP A 538 6.60 19.10 -17.52
CA TRP A 538 6.43 19.25 -18.98
C TRP A 538 5.01 18.97 -19.50
N ARG A 539 4.15 18.33 -18.72
CA ARG A 539 2.75 18.02 -19.10
C ARG A 539 1.74 19.07 -18.62
N LYS A 540 2.12 19.91 -17.66
CA LYS A 540 1.23 20.95 -17.09
C LYS A 540 1.26 22.24 -17.90
N ASN A 541 2.29 22.42 -18.73
CA ASN A 541 2.42 23.47 -19.73
C ASN A 541 2.07 22.90 -21.10
#